data_AF-A0AAD4Q5Q5-F1
#
_entry.id   AF-A0AAD4Q5Q5-F1
#
_cell.length_a   1.000
_cell.length_b   1.000
_cell.length_c   1.000
_cell.angle_alpha   90.00
_cell.angle_beta   90.00
_cell.angle_gamma   90.00
#
_symmetry.space_group_name_H-M   'P 1'
#
loop_
_entity.id
_entity.type
_entity.pdbx_description
1 polymer ?
#
loop_
_entity_poly.entity_id
_entity_poly.type
_entity_poly.pdbx_seq_one_letter_code
_entity_poly.pdbx_strand_id
1 'polypeptide(L)' 'MYRHFTQKRATEYGVTGWVQNTPDGRVEGEIQGEDNQVQKLLQDVNDGPRHAHVTKLEKGAIETEPGEAGFEVRR' A
#
# COMPACT_ATOMS: atom_id res chain seq x y z
N MET A 1 -1.85 11.06 -6.90
CA MET A 1 -0.59 10.68 -7.56
C MET A 1 0.06 9.47 -6.89
N TYR A 2 0.24 9.47 -5.56
CA TYR A 2 0.72 8.29 -4.81
C TYR A 2 -0.33 7.17 -4.68
N ARG A 3 -1.53 7.52 -4.21
CA ARG A 3 -2.64 6.59 -3.99
C ARG A 3 -3.03 5.76 -5.22
N HIS A 4 -3.13 6.40 -6.39
CA HIS A 4 -3.40 5.71 -7.66
C HIS A 4 -2.25 4.79 -8.08
N PHE A 5 -1.00 5.17 -7.81
CA PHE A 5 0.15 4.30 -8.08
C PHE A 5 0.10 3.06 -7.19
N THR A 6 -0.12 3.23 -5.88
CA THR A 6 -0.27 2.13 -4.93
C THR A 6 -1.45 1.24 -5.30
N GLN A 7 -2.62 1.80 -5.61
CA GLN A 7 -3.80 1.03 -6.00
C GLN A 7 -3.57 0.24 -7.29
N LYS A 8 -2.93 0.85 -8.30
CA LYS A 8 -2.62 0.16 -9.56
C LYS A 8 -1.69 -1.02 -9.31
N ARG A 9 -0.60 -0.81 -8.57
CA ARG A 9 0.35 -1.88 -8.21
C ARG A 9 -0.32 -2.96 -7.36
N ALA A 10 -1.13 -2.58 -6.39
CA ALA A 10 -1.88 -3.52 -5.57
C ALA A 10 -2.79 -4.42 -6.41
N THR A 11 -3.47 -3.83 -7.40
CA THR A 11 -4.30 -4.57 -8.36
C THR A 11 -3.46 -5.48 -9.26
N GLU A 12 -2.31 -5.00 -9.76
CA GLU A 12 -1.39 -5.82 -10.57
C GLU A 12 -0.81 -7.01 -9.80
N TYR A 13 -0.53 -6.81 -8.51
CA TYR A 13 -0.07 -7.84 -7.60
C TYR A 13 -1.22 -8.63 -6.95
N GLY A 14 -2.48 -8.38 -7.29
CA GLY A 14 -3.63 -9.10 -6.72
C GLY A 14 -3.67 -9.09 -5.18
N VAL A 15 -3.18 -8.03 -4.54
CA VAL A 15 -3.24 -7.85 -3.08
C VAL A 15 -4.45 -6.99 -2.72
N THR A 16 -5.00 -7.25 -1.55
CA THR A 16 -6.14 -6.54 -0.97
C THR A 16 -5.67 -5.60 0.14
N GLY A 17 -6.54 -4.71 0.60
CA GLY A 17 -6.22 -3.78 1.69
C GLY A 17 -6.72 -2.37 1.41
N TRP A 18 -6.08 -1.39 2.03
CA TRP A 18 -6.39 0.02 1.76
C TRP A 18 -5.19 0.95 1.94
N VAL A 19 -5.30 2.15 1.38
CA VAL A 19 -4.33 3.23 1.56
C VAL A 19 -5.02 4.56 1.87
N GLN A 20 -4.50 5.30 2.84
CA GLN A 20 -4.99 6.59 3.31
C GLN A 20 -3.85 7.59 3.51
N ASN A 21 -4.08 8.88 3.23
CA ASN A 21 -3.16 9.90 3.72
C ASN A 21 -3.60 10.36 5.11
N THR A 22 -2.64 10.48 6.01
CA THR A 22 -2.82 11.18 7.27
C THR A 22 -2.79 12.70 7.06
N PRO A 23 -3.46 13.46 7.93
CA PRO A 23 -3.37 14.93 7.93
C PRO A 23 -1.93 15.45 8.17
N ASP A 24 -1.06 14.63 8.76
CA ASP A 24 0.38 14.86 8.92
C ASP A 24 1.18 14.78 7.59
N GLY A 25 0.52 14.41 6.48
CA GLY A 25 1.16 14.28 5.17
C GLY A 25 1.86 12.92 4.94
N ARG A 26 1.68 11.95 5.84
CA ARG A 26 2.18 10.58 5.67
C ARG A 26 1.13 9.71 5.00
N VAL A 27 1.55 8.58 4.44
CA VAL A 27 0.67 7.57 3.86
C VAL A 27 0.65 6.37 4.77
N GLU A 28 -0.54 5.95 5.20
CA GLU A 28 -0.78 4.73 5.95
C GLU A 28 -1.63 3.79 5.12
N GLY A 29 -1.49 2.49 5.34
CA GLY A 29 -2.27 1.51 4.62
C GLY A 29 -2.06 0.12 5.15
N GLU A 30 -2.98 -0.76 4.78
CA GLU A 30 -2.84 -2.19 4.95
C GLU A 30 -2.73 -2.88 3.60
N ILE A 31 -1.96 -3.96 3.58
CA ILE A 31 -1.76 -4.77 2.40
C ILE A 31 -1.83 -6.22 2.85
N GLN A 32 -2.73 -6.97 2.23
CA GLN A 32 -2.94 -8.37 2.47
C GLN A 32 -2.77 -9.16 1.18
N GLY A 33 -2.01 -10.24 1.25
CA GLY A 33 -1.78 -11.14 0.13
C GLY A 33 -0.55 -12.01 0.36
N GLU A 34 -0.05 -12.63 -0.70
CA GLU A 34 1.18 -13.40 -0.64
C GLU A 34 2.38 -12.54 -0.25
N ASP A 35 3.28 -13.07 0.60
CA ASP A 35 4.51 -12.40 1.01
C ASP A 35 5.30 -11.80 -0.16
N ASN A 36 5.41 -12.53 -1.27
CA ASN A 36 6.09 -12.05 -2.48
C ASN A 36 5.43 -10.81 -3.08
N GLN A 37 4.10 -10.78 -3.12
CA GLN A 37 3.32 -9.67 -3.68
C GLN A 37 3.39 -8.45 -2.76
N VAL A 38 3.25 -8.68 -1.44
CA VAL A 38 3.38 -7.65 -0.41
C VAL A 38 4.77 -7.03 -0.44
N GLN A 39 5.84 -7.84 -0.53
CA GLN A 39 7.22 -7.36 -0.65
C GLN A 39 7.42 -6.50 -1.91
N LYS A 40 6.88 -6.91 -3.07
CA LYS A 40 6.95 -6.12 -4.30
C LYS A 40 6.24 -4.78 -4.16
N LEU A 41 5.01 -4.79 -3.62
CA LEU A 41 4.26 -3.57 -3.42
C LEU A 41 4.99 -2.63 -2.45
N LEU A 42 5.52 -3.14 -1.33
CA LEU A 42 6.31 -2.35 -0.39
C LEU A 42 7.54 -1.73 -1.05
N GLN A 43 8.20 -2.46 -1.95
CA GLN A 43 9.36 -1.95 -2.67
C GLN A 43 8.98 -0.84 -3.66
N ASP A 44 7.90 -0.99 -4.43
CA ASP A 44 7.34 0.05 -5.29
C ASP A 44 6.89 1.28 -4.48
N VAL A 45 6.23 1.07 -3.35
CA VAL A 45 5.76 2.12 -2.43
C VAL A 45 6.96 2.87 -1.86
N ASN A 46 8.01 2.16 -1.46
CA ASN A 46 9.26 2.73 -0.95
C ASN A 46 10.03 3.54 -2.01
N ASP A 47 10.05 3.08 -3.26
CA ASP A 47 10.63 3.86 -4.38
C ASP A 47 9.77 5.12 -4.66
N GLY A 48 8.45 4.96 -4.52
CA GLY A 48 7.48 6.01 -4.70
C GLY A 48 7.34 6.45 -6.17
N PRO A 49 6.27 7.18 -6.51
CA PRO A 49 6.19 7.88 -7.79
C PRO A 49 7.28 8.95 -7.85
N ARG A 50 7.74 9.32 -9.06
CA ARG A 50 8.79 10.33 -9.34
C ARG A 50 8.71 11.66 -8.57
N HIS A 51 7.57 12.00 -7.98
CA HIS A 51 7.31 13.24 -7.25
C HIS A 51 7.09 13.03 -5.73
N ALA A 52 7.25 11.82 -5.19
CA ALA A 52 7.15 11.54 -3.76
C ALA A 52 8.43 10.85 -3.30
N HIS A 53 8.97 11.30 -2.17
CA HIS A 53 10.15 10.72 -1.56
C HIS A 53 9.74 10.05 -0.24
N VAL A 54 9.86 8.73 -0.15
CA VAL A 54 9.56 7.99 1.08
C VAL A 54 10.78 8.05 1.98
N THR A 55 10.68 8.81 3.07
CA THR A 55 11.79 8.94 4.04
C THR A 55 11.84 7.76 5.00
N LYS A 56 10.70 7.14 5.28
CA LYS A 56 10.58 6.03 6.22
C LYS A 56 9.39 5.15 5.86
N LEU A 57 9.63 3.84 5.80
CA LEU A 57 8.62 2.81 5.63
C LEU A 57 8.55 2.00 6.93
N GLU A 58 7.41 2.04 7.61
CA GLU A 58 7.15 1.18 8.77
C GLU A 58 6.24 0.04 8.33
N LYS A 59 6.66 -1.20 8.62
CA LYS A 59 5.90 -2.42 8.31
C LYS A 59 5.67 -3.17 9.61
N GLY A 60 4.42 -3.54 9.86
CA GLY A 60 4.02 -4.43 10.95
C GLY A 60 3.31 -5.63 10.34
N ALA A 61 3.59 -6.83 10.87
CA ALA A 61 2.75 -7.98 10.59
C ALA A 61 1.43 -7.79 11.35
N ILE A 62 0.33 -7.71 10.61
CA ILE A 62 -1.02 -7.67 11.15
C ILE A 62 -1.75 -8.96 10.76
N GLU A 63 -2.77 -9.33 11.53
CA GLU A 63 -3.63 -10.45 11.15
C GLU A 63 -4.40 -10.11 9.88
N THR A 64 -4.56 -11.11 9.01
CA THR A 64 -5.31 -10.94 7.77
C THR A 64 -6.81 -10.79 8.07
N GLU A 65 -7.46 -9.76 7.55
CA GLU A 65 -8.91 -9.57 7.60
C GLU A 65 -9.60 -10.48 6.55
N PRO A 66 -10.37 -11.50 6.98
CA PRO A 66 -11.10 -12.35 6.06
C PRO A 66 -12.34 -11.61 5.55
N GLY A 67 -12.31 -11.15 4.30
CA GLY A 67 -13.46 -10.49 3.67
C GLY A 67 -13.09 -9.31 2.77
N GLU A 68 -11.84 -8.86 2.80
CA GLU A 68 -11.37 -7.86 1.84
C GLU A 68 -11.28 -8.45 0.43
N ALA A 69 -12.05 -7.87 -0.49
CA ALA A 69 -12.13 -8.32 -1.88
C ALA A 69 -11.35 -7.43 -2.86
N GLY A 70 -10.66 -6.39 -2.36
CA GLY A 70 -9.96 -5.44 -3.21
C GLY A 70 -9.05 -4.49 -2.44
N PHE A 71 -8.44 -3.57 -3.19
CA PHE A 71 -7.58 -2.52 -2.64
C PHE A 71 -8.26 -1.16 -2.73
N GLU A 72 -8.61 -0.59 -1.58
CA GLU A 72 -9.36 0.66 -1.49
C GLU A 72 -8.48 1.88 -1.19
N VAL A 73 -8.82 3.03 -1.78
CA VAL A 73 -8.16 4.30 -1.48
C VAL A 73 -9.07 5.11 -0.55
N ARG A 74 -8.76 5.12 0.75
CA ARG A 74 -9.48 5.91 1.76
C ARG A 74 -8.98 7.35 1.74
N ARG A 75 -9.88 8.33 1.67
CA ARG A 75 -9.52 9.74 1.45
C ARG A 75 -9.08 10.46 2.70
#